data_AF-A0A4Y9SUT7-F1
#
_entry.id   AF-A0A4Y9SUT7-F1
#
_cell.length_a   1.000
_cell.length_b   1.000
_cell.length_c   1.000
_cell.angle_alpha   90.00
_cell.angle_beta   90.00
_cell.angle_gamma   90.00
#
_symmetry.space_group_name_H-M   'P 1'
#
loop_
_entity.id
_entity.type
_entity.pdbx_description
1 polymer ?
#
loop_
_entity_poly.entity_id
_entity_poly.type
_entity_poly.pdbx_seq_one_letter_code
_entity_poly.pdbx_strand_id
1 'polypeptide(L)'
;MSLNRLISPELVDAVIRLIVETLPWAKDAVTYEVQDDFQFLLVAVQCDTGPELTEDERRQLGRRIDRLMPTRNGELTWMLNFMSNGKVADSYFGGDSRSPELGF
;
A
#
# COMPACT_ATOMS: atom_id res chain seq x y z
N MET A 1 -20.60 19.50 -8.22
CA MET A 1 -20.32 18.61 -7.08
C MET A 1 -18.82 18.40 -7.03
N SER A 2 -18.15 18.73 -5.93
CA SER A 2 -16.75 18.33 -5.75
C SER A 2 -16.73 16.82 -5.57
N LEU A 3 -16.01 16.09 -6.44
CA LEU A 3 -15.66 14.70 -6.16
C LEU A 3 -14.88 14.70 -4.85
N ASN A 4 -15.37 13.98 -3.84
CA ASN A 4 -14.67 13.87 -2.56
C ASN A 4 -13.52 12.88 -2.75
N ARG A 5 -12.38 13.40 -3.23
CA ARG A 5 -11.19 12.61 -3.51
C ARG A 5 -10.55 12.16 -2.20
N LEU A 6 -10.74 10.89 -1.86
CA LEU A 6 -10.20 10.32 -0.63
C LEU A 6 -8.68 10.06 -0.76
N ILE A 7 -8.26 9.56 -1.92
CA ILE A 7 -6.86 9.32 -2.28
C ILE A 7 -6.35 10.50 -3.10
N SER A 8 -5.71 11.46 -2.43
CA SER A 8 -5.08 12.62 -3.07
C SER A 8 -3.68 12.30 -3.60
N PRO A 9 -3.14 13.08 -4.56
CA PRO A 9 -1.76 12.92 -5.02
C PRO A 9 -0.75 13.02 -3.87
N GLU A 10 -0.97 13.94 -2.93
CA GLU A 10 -0.09 14.15 -1.77
C GLU A 10 -0.08 12.94 -0.83
N LEU A 11 -1.22 12.26 -0.68
CA LEU A 11 -1.30 11.01 0.08
C LEU A 11 -0.52 9.89 -0.63
N VAL A 12 -0.68 9.76 -1.94
CA VAL A 12 0.08 8.79 -2.74
C VAL A 12 1.58 9.05 -2.58
N ASP A 13 2.02 10.29 -2.76
CA ASP A 13 3.43 10.67 -2.59
C ASP A 13 3.95 10.33 -1.18
N ALA A 14 3.15 10.55 -0.13
CA ALA A 14 3.52 10.19 1.24
C ALA A 14 3.67 8.67 1.42
N VAL A 15 2.77 7.86 0.86
CA VAL A 15 2.83 6.40 0.90
C VAL A 15 4.04 5.87 0.12
N ILE A 16 4.28 6.36 -1.10
CA ILE A 16 5.43 5.95 -1.91
C ILE A 16 6.74 6.34 -1.22
N ARG A 17 6.81 7.56 -0.68
CA ARG A 17 7.97 8.01 0.10
C ARG A 17 8.22 7.12 1.31
N LEU A 18 7.17 6.77 2.06
CA LEU A 18 7.28 5.85 3.19
C LEU A 18 7.86 4.49 2.77
N ILE A 19 7.41 3.94 1.65
CA ILE A 19 7.91 2.67 1.11
C ILE A 19 9.38 2.79 0.75
N VAL A 20 9.78 3.83 0.00
CA VAL A 20 11.17 4.02 -0.43
C VAL A 20 12.10 4.34 0.73
N GLU A 21 11.65 5.09 1.74
CA GLU A 21 12.44 5.32 2.96
C GLU A 21 12.65 4.04 3.77
N THR A 22 11.69 3.11 3.73
CA THR A 22 11.77 1.80 4.41
C THR A 22 12.57 0.78 3.59
N LEU A 23 12.44 0.85 2.26
CA LEU A 23 13.05 -0.05 1.30
C LEU A 23 13.81 0.79 0.25
N PRO A 24 15.00 1.34 0.57
CA PRO A 24 15.73 2.24 -0.34
C PRO A 24 16.04 1.61 -1.70
N TRP A 25 16.24 0.30 -1.73
CA TRP A 25 16.46 -0.48 -2.95
C TRP A 25 15.23 -0.52 -3.87
N ALA A 26 14.03 -0.24 -3.34
CA ALA A 26 12.78 -0.34 -4.08
C ALA A 26 12.43 0.94 -4.86
N LYS A 27 13.26 2.00 -4.83
CA LYS A 27 12.95 3.30 -5.44
C LYS A 27 12.39 3.21 -6.88
N ASP A 28 13.01 2.38 -7.71
CA ASP A 28 12.60 2.18 -9.12
C ASP A 28 11.76 0.90 -9.32
N ALA A 29 11.40 0.22 -8.22
CA ALA A 29 10.65 -1.03 -8.18
C ALA A 29 9.21 -0.87 -7.67
N VAL A 30 8.83 0.34 -7.24
CA VAL A 30 7.47 0.65 -6.76
C VAL A 30 6.62 1.18 -7.91
N THR A 31 5.44 0.60 -8.07
CA THR A 31 4.38 1.08 -8.96
C THR A 31 3.09 1.25 -8.18
N TYR A 32 2.21 2.14 -8.63
CA TYR A 32 0.91 2.33 -7.98
C TYR A 32 -0.19 2.63 -8.99
N GLU A 33 -1.42 2.39 -8.57
CA GLU A 33 -2.64 2.72 -9.29
C GLU A 33 -3.67 3.27 -8.30
N VAL A 34 -4.38 4.32 -8.68
CA VAL A 34 -5.52 4.85 -7.92
C VAL A 34 -6.81 4.40 -8.63
N GLN A 35 -7.64 3.68 -7.89
CA GLN A 35 -8.85 3.03 -8.40
C GLN A 35 -10.11 3.58 -7.70
N ASP A 36 -11.28 3.09 -8.11
CA ASP A 36 -12.59 3.38 -7.51
C ASP A 36 -12.87 4.87 -7.32
N ASP A 37 -12.74 5.68 -8.37
CA ASP A 37 -12.95 7.13 -8.30
C ASP A 37 -12.18 7.81 -7.15
N PHE A 38 -10.90 7.43 -7.03
CA PHE A 38 -9.98 7.91 -6.00
C PHE A 38 -10.34 7.49 -4.58
N GLN A 39 -10.90 6.29 -4.42
CA GLN A 39 -11.23 5.72 -3.11
C GLN A 39 -10.35 4.53 -2.73
N PHE A 40 -9.49 4.06 -3.64
CA PHE A 40 -8.60 2.92 -3.40
C PHE A 40 -7.20 3.16 -3.98
N LEU A 41 -6.17 2.83 -3.21
CA LEU A 41 -4.77 2.87 -3.64
C LEU A 41 -4.18 1.45 -3.70
N LEU A 42 -3.84 1.01 -4.90
CA LEU A 42 -3.09 -0.22 -5.12
C LEU A 42 -1.61 0.11 -5.29
N VAL A 43 -0.73 -0.52 -4.51
CA VAL A 43 0.72 -0.38 -4.64
C VAL A 43 1.35 -1.75 -4.87
N ALA A 44 2.32 -1.82 -5.77
CA ALA A 44 3.07 -3.04 -6.03
C ALA A 44 4.58 -2.76 -5.96
N VAL A 45 5.32 -3.62 -5.25
CA VAL A 45 6.76 -3.56 -5.07
C VAL A 45 7.41 -4.78 -5.71
N GLN A 46 8.26 -4.59 -6.72
CA GLN A 46 9.03 -5.68 -7.33
C GLN A 46 10.21 -6.07 -6.44
N CYS A 47 10.18 -7.24 -5.83
CA CYS A 47 11.19 -7.71 -4.88
C CYS A 47 12.37 -8.43 -5.55
N ASP A 48 12.32 -8.70 -6.86
CA ASP A 48 13.34 -9.51 -7.56
C ASP A 48 14.74 -8.87 -7.57
N THR A 49 14.84 -7.56 -7.31
CA THR A 49 16.10 -6.80 -7.31
C THR A 49 16.60 -6.46 -5.90
N GLY A 50 15.84 -6.81 -4.85
CA GLY A 50 16.12 -6.44 -3.47
C GLY A 50 16.53 -7.61 -2.58
N PRO A 51 16.92 -7.33 -1.32
CA PRO A 51 17.01 -8.37 -0.29
C PRO A 51 15.64 -9.00 -0.04
N GLU A 52 15.65 -10.26 0.39
CA GLU A 52 14.43 -10.92 0.87
C GLU A 52 13.94 -10.23 2.14
N LEU A 53 12.67 -9.84 2.14
CA LEU A 53 12.00 -9.29 3.32
C LEU A 53 11.35 -10.41 4.10
N THR A 54 11.55 -10.40 5.42
CA THR A 54 10.81 -11.25 6.33
C THR A 54 9.33 -10.87 6.37
N GLU A 55 8.47 -11.81 6.78
CA GLU A 55 7.04 -11.55 6.98
C GLU A 55 6.79 -10.40 7.95
N ASP A 56 7.60 -10.29 9.02
CA ASP A 56 7.45 -9.22 10.01
C ASP A 56 7.81 -7.85 9.42
N GLU A 57 8.86 -7.73 8.61
CA GLU A 57 9.20 -6.48 7.91
C GLU A 57 8.08 -6.03 6.97
N ARG A 58 7.50 -6.97 6.21
CA ARG A 58 6.39 -6.69 5.31
C ARG A 58 5.14 -6.26 6.07
N ARG A 59 4.80 -6.96 7.16
CA ARG A 59 3.69 -6.62 8.07
C ARG A 59 3.88 -5.24 8.70
N GLN A 60 5.07 -4.93 9.21
CA GLN A 60 5.38 -3.64 9.81
C GLN A 60 5.25 -2.49 8.80
N LEU A 61 5.69 -2.69 7.55
CA LEU A 61 5.50 -1.71 6.49
C LEU A 61 4.00 -1.49 6.21
N GLY A 62 3.22 -2.57 6.07
CA GLY A 62 1.78 -2.45 5.90
C GLY A 62 1.09 -1.68 7.04
N ARG A 63 1.48 -1.93 8.30
CA ARG A 63 0.93 -1.18 9.47
C ARG A 63 1.30 0.30 9.44
N ARG A 64 2.46 0.66 8.90
CA ARG A 64 2.86 2.06 8.73
C ARG A 64 2.05 2.73 7.63
N ILE A 65 1.76 2.02 6.54
CA ILE A 65 0.89 2.51 5.47
C ILE A 65 -0.53 2.71 5.99
N ASP A 66 -1.09 1.74 6.70
CA ASP A 66 -2.46 1.79 7.21
C ASP A 66 -2.72 3.04 8.07
N ARG A 67 -1.74 3.46 8.89
CA ARG A 67 -1.83 4.69 9.69
C ARG A 67 -1.88 5.98 8.88
N LEU A 68 -1.41 5.97 7.64
CA LEU A 68 -1.51 7.11 6.72
C LEU A 68 -2.84 7.09 5.95
N MET A 69 -3.42 5.92 5.78
CA MET A 69 -4.56 5.72 4.90
C MET A 69 -5.87 6.13 5.58
N PRO A 70 -6.76 6.83 4.86
CA PRO A 70 -8.11 7.06 5.33
C PRO A 70 -8.90 5.76 5.41
N THR A 71 -9.94 5.73 6.23
CA THR A 71 -10.80 4.57 6.39
C THR A 71 -12.16 4.75 5.71
N ARG A 72 -12.75 3.65 5.24
CA ARG A 72 -14.11 3.55 4.70
C ARG A 72 -14.90 2.51 5.50
N ASN A 73 -16.22 2.58 5.40
CA ASN A 73 -17.12 1.73 6.17
C ASN A 73 -17.46 0.45 5.39
N GLY A 74 -16.82 -0.66 5.73
CA GLY A 74 -17.02 -1.95 5.08
C GLY A 74 -16.25 -2.12 3.77
N GLU A 75 -15.29 -1.24 3.47
CA GLU A 75 -14.55 -1.21 2.21
C GLU A 75 -13.08 -0.93 2.46
N LEU A 76 -12.21 -1.58 1.67
CA LEU A 76 -10.78 -1.33 1.71
C LEU A 76 -10.47 0.02 1.06
N THR A 77 -9.39 0.65 1.50
CA THR A 77 -8.87 1.89 0.89
C THR A 77 -7.47 1.74 0.32
N TRP A 78 -6.79 0.64 0.63
CA TRP A 78 -5.48 0.36 0.08
C TRP A 78 -5.12 -1.13 0.06
N MET A 79 -4.16 -1.46 -0.79
CA MET A 79 -3.47 -2.75 -0.82
C MET A 79 -2.01 -2.56 -1.26
N LEU A 80 -1.10 -3.26 -0.60
CA LEU A 80 0.31 -3.38 -0.92
C LEU A 80 0.59 -4.82 -1.35
N ASN A 81 1.06 -4.99 -2.59
CA ASN A 81 1.50 -6.27 -3.11
C ASN A 81 3.03 -6.32 -3.19
N PHE A 82 3.61 -7.38 -2.64
CA PHE A 82 5.00 -7.75 -2.87
C PHE A 82 5.05 -8.72 -4.03
N MET A 83 5.75 -8.35 -5.09
CA MET A 83 5.81 -9.09 -6.34
C MET A 83 7.15 -9.82 -6.44
N SER A 84 7.12 -11.09 -6.83
CA SER A 84 8.31 -11.83 -7.25
C SER A 84 8.04 -12.60 -8.53
N ASN A 85 8.95 -12.48 -9.49
CA ASN A 85 8.88 -13.09 -10.81
C ASN A 85 7.52 -12.84 -11.49
N GLY A 86 7.02 -11.60 -11.38
CA GLY A 86 5.74 -11.18 -11.96
C GLY A 86 4.48 -11.73 -11.28
N LYS A 87 4.61 -12.39 -10.13
CA LYS A 87 3.48 -12.91 -9.33
C LYS A 87 3.41 -12.24 -7.98
N VAL A 88 2.21 -12.14 -7.41
CA VAL A 88 2.03 -11.72 -6.01
C VAL A 88 2.60 -12.81 -5.11
N ALA A 89 3.64 -12.47 -4.36
CA ALA A 89 4.24 -13.32 -3.35
C ALA A 89 3.59 -13.13 -1.99
N ASP A 90 3.20 -11.89 -1.65
CA ASP A 90 2.55 -11.53 -0.41
C ASP A 90 1.72 -10.25 -0.57
N SER A 91 0.71 -10.06 0.27
CA SER A 91 -0.19 -8.91 0.21
C SER A 91 -0.63 -8.44 1.59
N TYR A 92 -0.67 -7.12 1.77
CA TYR A 92 -1.22 -6.47 2.95
C TYR A 92 -2.23 -5.43 2.50
N PHE A 93 -3.28 -5.20 3.28
CA PHE A 93 -4.38 -4.31 2.90
C PHE A 93 -5.10 -3.82 4.14
N GLY A 94 -5.92 -2.78 3.99
CA GLY A 94 -6.61 -2.19 5.12
C GLY A 94 -7.53 -1.04 4.73
N GLY A 95 -7.84 -0.21 5.71
CA GLY A 95 -8.77 0.91 5.55
C GLY A 95 -10.25 0.58 5.80
N ASP A 96 -10.63 -0.68 6.04
CA ASP A 96 -11.99 -0.99 6.48
C ASP A 96 -12.18 -0.70 7.98
N SER A 97 -12.93 0.36 8.28
CA SER A 97 -13.26 0.75 9.67
C SER A 97 -14.07 -0.30 10.44
N ARG A 98 -14.73 -1.26 9.78
CA ARG A 98 -15.41 -2.39 10.45
C ARG A 98 -14.44 -3.49 10.88
N SER A 99 -13.28 -3.58 10.22
CA SER A 99 -12.30 -4.63 10.40
C SER A 99 -10.88 -4.04 10.43
N PRO A 100 -10.54 -3.20 11.42
CA PRO A 100 -9.28 -2.44 11.44
C PRO A 100 -8.02 -3.30 11.54
N GLU A 101 -8.16 -4.57 11.90
CA GLU A 101 -7.07 -5.54 11.99
C GLU A 101 -7.02 -6.49 10.77
N LEU A 102 -7.92 -6.32 9.80
CA LEU A 102 -7.96 -7.15 8.60
C LEU A 102 -6.74 -6.88 7.71
N GLY A 103 -6.11 -7.94 7.21
CA GLY A 103 -5.01 -7.83 6.23
C GLY A 103 -3.59 -7.79 6.83
N PHE A 104 -3.41 -8.29 8.06
CA PHE A 104 -2.13 -8.37 8.78
C PHE A 104 -1.87 -9.71 9.48
#